data_AF-A0A0J9UGD4-F1
#
_entry.id   AF-A0A0J9UGD4-F1
#
_cell.length_a   1.000
_cell.length_b   1.000
_cell.length_c   1.000
_cell.angle_alpha   90.00
_cell.angle_beta   90.00
_cell.angle_gamma   90.00
#
_symmetry.space_group_name_H-M   'P 1'
#
loop_
_entity.id
_entity.type
_entity.pdbx_description
1 polymer ?
#
loop_
_entity_poly.entity_id
_entity_poly.type
_entity_poly.pdbx_seq_one_letter_code
_entity_poly.pdbx_strand_id
1 'polypeptide(L)'
;MGPMSNAPIDTIKTRLQKATAEPGVSAWTRITRIAGDMFKQEGVHAFYKGITPRIMRVAPGQAVTFTVYEFLKDKLEKSNISLVGGKYEE
;
A
#
# COMPACT_ATOMS: atom_id res chain seq x y z
N MET A 1 -1.64 4.58 7.70
CA MET A 1 -1.26 3.15 7.76
C MET A 1 -0.68 2.76 6.40
N GLY A 2 0.62 2.44 6.34
CA GLY A 2 1.32 2.19 5.08
C GLY A 2 1.00 0.81 4.47
N PRO A 3 1.39 0.56 3.20
CA PRO A 3 1.16 -0.71 2.52
C PRO A 3 1.81 -1.90 3.23
N MET A 4 2.87 -1.69 4.01
CA MET A 4 3.53 -2.73 4.81
C MET A 4 2.68 -3.22 5.99
N SER A 5 1.88 -2.34 6.60
CA SER A 5 1.00 -2.70 7.72
C SER A 5 -0.27 -3.41 7.24
N ASN A 6 -0.78 -3.05 6.06
CA ASN A 6 -2.03 -3.59 5.53
C ASN A 6 -1.84 -4.85 4.67
N ALA A 7 -0.64 -5.06 4.11
CA ALA A 7 -0.33 -6.19 3.26
C ALA A 7 -0.71 -7.58 3.80
N PRO A 8 -0.49 -7.93 5.09
CA PRO A 8 -0.88 -9.26 5.58
C PRO A 8 -2.39 -9.49 5.50
N ILE A 9 -3.21 -8.50 5.86
CA ILE A 9 -4.67 -8.58 5.82
C ILE A 9 -5.17 -8.60 4.37
N ASP A 10 -4.62 -7.73 3.52
CA ASP A 10 -4.94 -7.67 2.10
C ASP A 10 -4.65 -9.02 1.42
N THR A 11 -3.53 -9.65 1.73
CA THR A 11 -3.12 -10.94 1.14
C THR A 11 -4.03 -12.08 1.58
N ILE A 12 -4.37 -12.16 2.88
CA ILE A 12 -5.33 -13.16 3.38
C ILE A 12 -6.69 -12.97 2.70
N LYS A 13 -7.15 -11.73 2.57
CA LYS A 13 -8.43 -11.40 1.92
C LYS A 13 -8.43 -11.81 0.45
N THR A 14 -7.38 -11.51 -0.30
CA THR A 14 -7.30 -11.91 -1.73
C THR A 14 -7.29 -13.42 -1.91
N ARG A 15 -6.64 -14.18 -1.02
CA ARG A 15 -6.69 -15.65 -1.05
C ARG A 15 -8.06 -16.19 -0.64
N LEU A 16 -8.71 -15.59 0.36
CA LEU A 16 -10.07 -15.94 0.77
C LEU A 16 -11.10 -15.71 -0.35
N GLN A 17 -10.95 -14.63 -1.12
CA GLN A 17 -11.82 -14.32 -2.27
C GLN A 17 -11.56 -15.26 -3.47
N LYS A 18 -10.33 -15.77 -3.62
CA LYS A 18 -10.00 -16.79 -4.62
C LYS A 18 -10.47 -18.19 -4.22
N ALA A 19 -10.53 -18.49 -2.93
CA ALA A 19 -10.97 -19.78 -2.43
C ALA A 19 -12.50 -19.91 -2.55
N THR A 20 -12.96 -21.03 -3.14
CA THR A 20 -14.38 -21.35 -3.22
C THR A 20 -15.02 -21.35 -1.82
N ALA A 21 -16.20 -20.75 -1.70
CA ALA A 21 -16.96 -20.77 -0.45
C ALA A 21 -17.62 -22.14 -0.28
N GLU A 22 -17.19 -22.91 0.71
CA GLU A 22 -17.84 -24.16 1.10
C GLU A 22 -19.10 -23.84 1.92
N PRO A 23 -20.29 -24.35 1.53
CA PRO A 23 -21.52 -24.15 2.29
C PRO A 23 -21.38 -24.75 3.70
N GLY A 24 -21.76 -23.98 4.73
CA GLY A 24 -21.76 -24.43 6.13
C GLY A 24 -20.46 -24.17 6.91
N VAL A 25 -19.41 -23.64 6.30
CA VAL A 25 -18.16 -23.29 7.00
C VAL A 25 -18.17 -21.82 7.43
N SER A 26 -17.95 -21.57 8.72
CA SER A 26 -17.83 -20.20 9.25
C SER A 26 -16.70 -19.41 8.57
N ALA A 27 -16.95 -18.12 8.33
CA ALA A 27 -15.95 -17.21 7.76
C ALA A 27 -14.66 -17.18 8.59
N TRP A 28 -14.77 -17.24 9.92
CA TRP A 28 -13.62 -17.27 10.83
C TRP A 28 -12.75 -18.51 10.61
N THR A 29 -13.37 -19.69 10.51
CA THR A 29 -12.66 -20.96 10.26
C THR A 29 -11.91 -20.94 8.92
N ARG A 30 -12.49 -20.32 7.89
CA ARG A 30 -11.84 -20.17 6.59
C ARG A 30 -10.63 -19.25 6.66
N ILE A 31 -10.74 -18.12 7.37
CA ILE A 31 -9.63 -17.17 7.55
C ILE A 31 -8.48 -17.82 8.31
N THR A 32 -8.75 -18.49 9.43
CA THR A 32 -7.71 -19.12 10.25
C THR A 32 -7.03 -20.28 9.54
N ARG A 33 -7.79 -21.08 8.78
CA ARG A 33 -7.25 -22.16 7.95
C ARG A 33 -6.31 -21.61 6.87
N ILE A 34 -6.76 -20.60 6.10
CA ILE A 34 -5.93 -19.98 5.05
C ILE A 34 -4.67 -19.35 5.64
N ALA A 35 -4.79 -18.61 6.75
CA ALA A 35 -3.63 -18.00 7.41
C ALA A 35 -2.64 -19.05 7.93
N GLY A 36 -3.14 -20.14 8.51
CA GLY A 36 -2.33 -21.27 8.96
C GLY A 36 -1.63 -22.00 7.82
N ASP A 37 -2.34 -22.26 6.72
CA ASP A 37 -1.79 -22.92 5.54
C ASP A 37 -0.73 -22.05 4.86
N MET A 38 -0.97 -20.73 4.75
CA MET A 38 0.01 -19.76 4.25
C MET A 38 1.31 -19.80 5.05
N PHE A 39 1.21 -19.77 6.39
CA PHE A 39 2.37 -19.79 7.26
C PHE A 39 3.12 -21.13 7.19
N LYS A 40 2.42 -22.25 7.14
CA LYS A 40 3.03 -23.59 7.09
C LYS A 40 3.71 -23.90 5.76
N GLN A 41 3.12 -23.48 4.64
CA GLN A 41 3.63 -23.85 3.30
C GLN A 41 4.65 -22.86 2.74
N GLU A 42 4.45 -21.56 2.98
CA GLU A 42 5.21 -20.49 2.33
C GLU A 42 5.92 -19.57 3.35
N GLY A 43 5.68 -19.75 4.66
CA GLY A 43 6.27 -18.96 5.72
C GLY A 43 5.74 -17.52 5.82
N VAL A 44 6.45 -16.69 6.58
CA VAL A 44 6.06 -15.28 6.83
C VAL A 44 6.06 -14.43 5.55
N HIS A 45 6.91 -14.77 4.57
CA HIS A 45 7.02 -14.03 3.31
C HIS A 45 5.73 -14.12 2.48
N ALA A 46 4.92 -15.17 2.67
CA ALA A 46 3.65 -15.38 1.99
C ALA A 46 2.66 -14.22 2.21
N PHE A 47 2.71 -13.56 3.37
CA PHE A 47 1.82 -12.46 3.75
C PHE A 47 2.20 -11.12 3.10
N TYR A 48 3.41 -11.02 2.57
CA TYR A 48 3.93 -9.83 1.88
C TYR A 48 4.01 -10.05 0.35
N LYS A 49 3.58 -11.22 -0.13
CA LYS A 49 3.61 -11.63 -1.53
C LYS A 49 2.63 -10.75 -2.33
N GLY A 50 3.18 -9.86 -3.16
CA GLY A 50 2.41 -8.86 -3.93
C GLY A 50 2.73 -7.40 -3.60
N ILE A 51 3.54 -7.15 -2.57
CA ILE A 51 4.01 -5.78 -2.27
C ILE A 51 4.95 -5.27 -3.35
N THR A 52 5.86 -6.09 -3.86
CA THR A 52 6.81 -5.70 -4.92
C THR A 52 6.12 -5.11 -6.15
N PRO A 53 5.14 -5.77 -6.81
CA PRO A 53 4.43 -5.17 -7.93
C PRO A 53 3.58 -3.95 -7.53
N ARG A 54 3.06 -3.90 -6.29
CA ARG A 54 2.32 -2.72 -5.77
C ARG A 54 3.22 -1.50 -5.66
N ILE A 55 4.43 -1.65 -5.11
CA ILE A 55 5.43 -0.58 -5.00
C ILE A 55 5.91 -0.18 -6.40
N MET A 56 6.21 -1.14 -7.27
CA MET A 56 6.65 -0.89 -8.64
C MET A 56 5.63 -0.07 -9.45
N ARG A 57 4.33 -0.26 -9.20
CA ARG A 57 3.27 0.56 -9.80
C ARG A 57 3.21 1.98 -9.23
N VAL A 58 3.43 2.15 -7.93
CA VAL A 58 3.28 3.44 -7.25
C VAL A 58 4.51 4.34 -7.43
N ALA A 59 5.71 3.73 -7.47
CA ALA A 59 6.98 4.45 -7.51
C ALA A 59 7.10 5.45 -8.69
N PRO A 60 6.73 5.13 -9.94
CA PRO A 60 6.82 6.07 -11.06
C PRO A 60 5.93 7.30 -10.87
N GLY A 61 4.70 7.11 -10.36
CA GLY A 61 3.79 8.21 -10.09
C GLY A 61 4.32 9.15 -9.01
N GLN A 62 4.93 8.59 -7.96
CA GLN A 62 5.57 9.41 -6.92
C GLN A 62 6.80 10.14 -7.46
N ALA A 63 7.61 9.50 -8.32
CA ALA A 63 8.76 10.13 -8.95
C ALA A 63 8.34 11.37 -9.77
N VAL A 64 7.31 11.25 -10.61
CA VAL A 64 6.80 12.38 -11.40
C VAL A 64 6.31 13.52 -10.50
N THR A 65 5.53 13.21 -9.47
CA THR A 65 5.05 14.22 -8.52
C THR A 65 6.21 14.95 -7.85
N PHE A 66 7.23 14.22 -7.40
CA PHE A 66 8.43 14.80 -6.80
C PHE A 66 9.17 15.70 -7.79
N THR A 67 9.41 15.23 -9.02
CA THR A 67 10.09 16.02 -10.04
C THR A 67 9.35 17.31 -10.37
N VAL A 68 8.02 17.25 -10.53
CA VAL A 68 7.21 18.44 -10.81
C VAL A 68 7.21 19.40 -9.61
N TYR A 69 7.10 18.88 -8.40
CA TYR A 69 7.16 19.67 -7.19
C TYR A 69 8.50 20.40 -7.05
N GLU A 70 9.63 19.70 -7.23
CA GLU A 70 10.97 20.30 -7.16
C GLU A 70 11.18 21.35 -8.25
N PHE A 71 10.72 21.07 -9.48
CA PHE A 71 10.80 22.01 -10.59
C PHE A 71 10.01 23.30 -10.33
N LEU A 72 8.77 23.17 -9.82
CA LEU A 72 7.94 24.32 -9.48
C LEU A 72 8.52 25.09 -8.30
N LYS A 73 9.01 24.40 -7.27
CA LYS A 73 9.65 25.00 -6.11
C LYS A 73 10.89 25.80 -6.50
N ASP A 74 11.80 25.23 -7.30
CA ASP A 74 13.03 25.91 -7.75
C ASP A 74 12.71 27.14 -8.61
N LYS A 75 11.72 27.05 -9.51
CA LYS A 75 11.26 28.21 -10.28
C LYS A 75 10.66 29.29 -9.40
N LEU A 76 9.86 28.90 -8.41
CA LEU A 76 9.18 29.81 -7.50
C LEU A 76 10.14 30.50 -6.54
N GLU A 77 11.20 29.81 -6.08
CA GLU A 77 12.26 30.40 -5.25
C GLU A 77 13.15 31.37 -6.04
N LYS A 78 13.39 31.10 -7.33
CA LYS A 78 14.19 31.97 -8.22
C LYS A 78 13.43 33.20 -8.70
N SER A 79 12.12 33.08 -8.93
CA SER A 79 11.27 34.25 -9.05
C SER A 79 11.14 34.87 -7.66
N ASN A 80 11.63 36.08 -7.46
CA ASN A 80 11.53 36.80 -6.18
C ASN A 80 10.07 37.21 -5.85
N ILE A 81 9.11 36.32 -6.12
CA ILE A 81 7.73 36.39 -5.67
C ILE A 81 7.84 36.13 -4.17
N SER A 82 7.85 37.21 -3.40
CA SER A 82 7.43 37.18 -2.01
C SER A 82 6.03 36.58 -2.01
N LEU A 83 5.94 35.26 -1.90
CA LEU A 83 4.75 34.61 -1.37
C LEU A 83 4.62 35.22 0.01
N VAL A 84 3.82 36.28 0.10
CA VAL A 84 3.17 36.71 1.33
C VAL A 84 2.72 35.41 1.96
N GLY A 85 3.44 35.01 3.01
CA GLY A 85 3.16 33.79 3.75
C GLY A 85 1.73 33.93 4.21
N GLY A 86 0.83 33.29 3.47
CA GLY A 86 -0.51 33.01 3.94
C GLY A 86 -0.27 32.15 5.17
N LYS A 87 -0.32 32.81 6.33
CA LYS A 87 -0.31 32.22 7.65
C LYS A 87 -1.16 30.94 7.59
N TYR A 88 -0.50 29.80 7.71
CA TYR A 88 -1.19 28.63 8.22
C TYR A 88 -1.27 28.84 9.73
N GLU A 89 -2.25 29.67 10.14
CA GLU A 89 -2.76 29.64 11.52
C GLU A 89 -3.60 28.36 11.66
N GLU A 90 -3.16 27.54 12.62
CA GLU A 90 -3.79 26.35 13.26
C GLU A 90 -4.09 25.10 12.41
#